data_AF-A0A2S3HLG1-F1
#
_entry.id   AF-A0A2S3HLG1-F1
#
_cell.length_a   1.000
_cell.length_b   1.000
_cell.length_c   1.000
_cell.angle_alpha   90.00
_cell.angle_beta   90.00
_cell.angle_gamma   90.00
#
_symmetry.space_group_name_H-M   'P 1'
#
loop_
_entity.id
_entity.type
_entity.pdbx_description
1 polymer ?
#
loop_
_entity_poly.entity_id
_entity_poly.type
_entity_poly.pdbx_seq_one_letter_code
_entity_poly.pdbx_strand_id
1 'polypeptide(L)'
;MVCIYHFYFSSLNFVMLLYTVLLKSVCVLLAQNSYKLGKVSVEPYSCRGCPSMETSKEQASTKYADFEEKVKKTIYIDQLSPQVTTPVIKAALAQCANVVNVEFIVNYTIPYDIPSAALVELDDEVQAKAAVELMTDFPFIIGGMPRPVKATYAKAEMFRDRPPCPGLKKDFRWIKQGDGEYETMKKLKNLAKKQESENMALIKNLLDEEKELAKQQQEALDGNGKKYEMLEAVVSNGTIRKLAHHYGVSLDD
;
A
#
# COMPACT_ATOMS: atom_id res chain seq x y z
N MET A 1 -16.43 49.15 11.50
CA MET A 1 -16.48 47.86 10.80
C MET A 1 -15.12 47.17 10.98
N VAL A 2 -14.96 46.45 12.09
CA VAL A 2 -13.84 45.51 12.36
C VAL A 2 -14.47 44.43 13.25
N CYS A 3 -14.58 43.20 12.74
CA CYS A 3 -15.10 42.06 13.50
C CYS A 3 -13.94 41.26 14.08
N ILE A 4 -13.88 41.26 15.40
CA ILE A 4 -13.13 40.33 16.25
C ILE A 4 -14.00 39.09 16.39
N TYR A 5 -13.49 37.89 16.10
CA TYR A 5 -14.13 36.64 16.53
C TYR A 5 -13.19 35.80 17.39
N HIS A 6 -13.74 35.52 18.57
CA HIS A 6 -13.22 34.80 19.71
C HIS A 6 -13.22 33.28 19.47
N PHE A 7 -12.15 32.63 19.92
CA PHE A 7 -12.13 31.37 20.66
C PHE A 7 -13.41 30.50 20.66
N TYR A 8 -13.41 29.38 19.93
CA TYR A 8 -14.19 28.18 20.23
C TYR A 8 -13.62 26.99 19.45
N PHE A 9 -12.94 26.06 20.13
CA PHE A 9 -13.22 24.61 20.03
C PHE A 9 -12.28 23.80 20.95
N SER A 10 -12.68 23.69 22.22
CA SER A 10 -12.10 22.75 23.20
C SER A 10 -13.11 21.64 23.52
N SER A 11 -13.66 21.00 22.48
CA SER A 11 -14.71 19.97 22.64
C SER A 11 -14.58 18.77 21.69
N LEU A 12 -13.69 18.81 20.69
CA LEU A 12 -13.53 17.72 19.72
C LEU A 12 -12.70 16.53 20.25
N ASN A 13 -11.78 16.78 21.19
CA ASN A 13 -11.00 15.71 21.82
C ASN A 13 -11.80 14.88 22.85
N PHE A 14 -12.81 15.45 23.49
CA PHE A 14 -13.62 14.72 24.48
C PHE A 14 -14.63 13.78 23.80
N VAL A 15 -15.18 14.18 22.64
CA VAL A 15 -16.12 13.35 21.87
C VAL A 15 -15.41 12.14 21.25
N MET A 16 -14.19 12.29 20.74
CA MET A 16 -13.40 11.17 20.20
C MET A 16 -12.91 10.20 21.29
N LEU A 17 -12.61 10.70 22.50
CA LEU A 17 -12.26 9.83 23.63
C LEU A 17 -13.48 9.04 24.14
N LEU A 18 -14.66 9.67 24.19
CA LEU A 18 -15.91 8.99 24.55
C LEU A 18 -16.31 7.93 23.52
N TYR A 19 -16.13 8.20 22.22
CA TYR A 19 -16.43 7.24 21.15
C TYR A 19 -15.54 5.99 21.24
N THR A 20 -14.25 6.17 21.51
CA THR A 20 -13.31 5.04 21.66
C THR A 20 -13.53 4.24 22.94
N VAL A 21 -13.93 4.89 24.04
CA VAL A 21 -14.31 4.20 25.28
C VAL A 21 -15.63 3.45 25.12
N LEU A 22 -16.63 4.02 24.44
CA LEU A 22 -17.90 3.36 24.14
C LEU A 22 -17.71 2.17 23.18
N LEU A 23 -16.94 2.30 22.10
CA LEU A 23 -16.65 1.17 21.21
C LEU A 23 -15.89 0.06 21.92
N LYS A 24 -14.91 0.38 22.78
CA LYS A 24 -14.20 -0.64 23.57
C LYS A 24 -15.13 -1.33 24.56
N SER A 25 -16.03 -0.60 25.22
CA SER A 25 -16.99 -1.18 26.17
C SER A 25 -18.04 -2.06 25.47
N VAL A 26 -18.52 -1.65 24.29
CA VAL A 26 -19.44 -2.46 23.45
C VAL A 26 -18.73 -3.72 22.92
N CYS A 27 -17.49 -3.62 22.47
CA CYS A 27 -16.70 -4.80 22.05
C CYS A 27 -16.44 -5.76 23.22
N VAL A 28 -16.18 -5.24 24.42
CA VAL A 28 -16.04 -6.09 25.62
C VAL A 28 -17.37 -6.73 25.98
N LEU A 29 -18.51 -6.03 25.91
CA LEU A 29 -19.85 -6.58 26.17
C LEU A 29 -20.32 -7.59 25.10
N LEU A 30 -19.94 -7.41 23.83
CA LEU A 30 -20.20 -8.40 22.78
C LEU A 30 -19.36 -9.66 22.99
N ALA A 31 -18.11 -9.49 23.41
CA ALA A 31 -17.28 -10.61 23.81
C ALA A 31 -17.91 -11.30 25.06
N GLN A 32 -18.17 -10.55 26.14
CA GLN A 32 -19.20 -10.72 27.18
C GLN A 32 -20.24 -11.81 26.94
N ASN A 33 -21.13 -11.50 26.00
CA ASN A 33 -22.32 -12.28 25.69
C ASN A 33 -22.01 -13.51 24.83
N SER A 34 -20.95 -13.47 24.02
CA SER A 34 -20.55 -14.63 23.21
C SER A 34 -20.00 -15.81 24.05
N TYR A 35 -19.57 -15.58 25.30
CA TYR A 35 -19.18 -16.67 26.21
C TYR A 35 -20.36 -17.32 26.96
N LYS A 36 -21.57 -16.73 26.91
CA LYS A 36 -22.78 -17.25 27.57
C LYS A 36 -23.73 -18.02 26.65
N LEU A 37 -23.47 -18.07 25.34
CA LEU A 37 -24.22 -18.90 24.41
C LEU A 37 -23.60 -20.30 24.37
N GLY A 38 -24.11 -21.16 25.25
CA GLY A 38 -23.89 -22.60 25.18
C GLY A 38 -24.25 -23.16 23.80
N LYS A 39 -23.50 -24.19 23.38
CA LYS A 39 -23.72 -25.07 22.22
C LYS A 39 -24.79 -24.58 21.23
N VAL A 40 -24.41 -23.65 20.35
CA VAL A 40 -25.15 -23.47 19.09
C VAL A 40 -24.67 -24.59 18.17
N SER A 41 -25.42 -25.70 18.14
CA SER A 41 -25.38 -26.62 17.00
C SER A 41 -25.88 -25.83 15.79
N VAL A 42 -24.98 -25.38 14.94
CA VAL A 42 -25.33 -24.83 13.64
C VAL A 42 -25.86 -26.00 12.82
N GLU A 43 -27.18 -26.13 12.72
CA GLU A 43 -27.78 -26.96 11.67
C GLU A 43 -27.28 -26.44 10.32
N PRO A 44 -26.84 -27.33 9.40
CA PRO A 44 -26.34 -26.90 8.11
C PRO A 44 -27.50 -26.29 7.33
N TYR A 45 -27.41 -24.99 7.07
CA TYR A 45 -28.27 -24.32 6.08
C TYR A 45 -28.06 -25.02 4.73
N SER A 46 -28.97 -25.92 4.37
CA SER A 46 -28.99 -26.52 3.04
C SER A 46 -29.48 -25.46 2.05
N CYS A 47 -28.57 -24.85 1.30
CA CYS A 47 -28.93 -24.04 0.14
C CYS A 47 -29.59 -24.95 -0.90
N ARG A 48 -30.92 -24.93 -0.97
CA ARG A 48 -31.69 -25.54 -2.05
C ARG A 48 -31.38 -24.76 -3.34
N GLY A 49 -30.60 -25.37 -4.23
CA GLY A 49 -30.22 -24.78 -5.52
C GLY A 49 -28.79 -25.04 -5.98
N CYS A 50 -27.97 -25.80 -5.25
CA CYS A 50 -26.63 -26.14 -5.68
C CYS A 50 -26.67 -27.11 -6.89
N PRO A 51 -25.99 -26.81 -8.02
CA PRO A 51 -25.78 -27.79 -9.07
C PRO A 51 -24.97 -28.98 -8.52
N SER A 52 -25.09 -30.14 -9.16
CA SER A 52 -24.42 -31.39 -8.78
C SER A 52 -22.93 -31.18 -8.41
N MET A 53 -22.47 -31.87 -7.35
CA MET A 53 -21.10 -31.75 -6.82
C MET A 53 -20.00 -31.93 -7.87
N GLU A 54 -20.24 -32.66 -8.95
CA GLU A 54 -19.24 -32.92 -10.00
C GLU A 54 -19.07 -31.72 -10.94
N THR A 55 -20.16 -31.11 -11.41
CA THR A 55 -20.14 -29.86 -12.19
C THR A 55 -19.49 -28.68 -11.44
N SER A 56 -19.54 -28.69 -10.10
CA SER A 56 -18.91 -27.65 -9.28
C SER A 56 -17.39 -27.77 -9.16
N LYS A 57 -16.82 -28.98 -9.34
CA LYS A 57 -15.37 -29.21 -9.19
C LYS A 57 -14.59 -28.86 -10.45
N GLU A 58 -15.09 -29.25 -11.62
CA GLU A 58 -14.47 -28.89 -12.91
C GLU A 58 -14.56 -27.38 -13.17
N GLN A 59 -15.68 -26.75 -12.80
CA GLN A 59 -15.81 -25.29 -12.85
C GLN A 59 -14.90 -24.59 -11.82
N ALA A 60 -14.62 -25.21 -10.68
CA ALA A 60 -13.68 -24.65 -9.70
C ALA A 60 -12.22 -24.79 -10.15
N SER A 61 -11.84 -25.91 -10.79
CA SER A 61 -10.49 -26.11 -11.30
C SER A 61 -10.17 -25.21 -12.48
N THR A 62 -11.12 -25.03 -13.42
CA THR A 62 -10.97 -24.11 -14.55
C THR A 62 -10.82 -22.67 -14.09
N LYS A 63 -11.71 -22.18 -13.23
CA LYS A 63 -11.60 -20.84 -12.63
C LYS A 63 -10.29 -20.61 -11.88
N TYR A 64 -9.76 -21.64 -11.22
CA TYR A 64 -8.49 -21.54 -10.52
C TYR A 64 -7.30 -21.49 -11.49
N ALA A 65 -7.35 -22.24 -12.60
CA ALA A 65 -6.34 -22.16 -13.66
C ALA A 65 -6.32 -20.79 -14.34
N ASP A 66 -7.50 -20.25 -14.70
CA ASP A 66 -7.63 -18.89 -15.27
C ASP A 66 -7.07 -17.82 -14.31
N PHE A 67 -7.29 -18.01 -13.01
CA PHE A 67 -6.73 -17.15 -11.98
C PHE A 67 -5.20 -17.26 -11.89
N GLU A 68 -4.62 -18.45 -11.99
CA GLU A 68 -3.15 -18.60 -11.99
C GLU A 68 -2.50 -17.93 -13.21
N GLU A 69 -3.14 -17.98 -14.38
CA GLU A 69 -2.69 -17.22 -15.55
C GLU A 69 -2.77 -15.72 -15.31
N LYS A 70 -3.87 -15.24 -14.71
CA LYS A 70 -4.00 -13.83 -14.28
C LYS A 70 -2.88 -13.41 -13.32
N VAL A 71 -2.54 -14.25 -12.35
CA VAL A 71 -1.46 -13.95 -11.38
C VAL A 71 -0.12 -13.78 -12.09
N LYS A 72 0.22 -14.64 -13.06
CA LYS A 72 1.51 -14.59 -13.78
C LYS A 72 1.70 -13.30 -14.58
N LYS A 73 0.64 -12.80 -15.19
CA LYS A 73 0.67 -11.53 -15.95
C LYS A 73 0.49 -10.27 -15.09
N THR A 74 0.33 -10.43 -13.78
CA THR A 74 0.12 -9.31 -12.85
C THR A 74 1.40 -8.98 -12.07
N ILE A 75 1.72 -7.69 -12.00
CA ILE A 75 2.82 -7.16 -11.19
C ILE A 75 2.28 -6.45 -9.96
N TYR A 76 3.00 -6.54 -8.84
CA TYR A 76 2.79 -5.78 -7.62
C TYR A 76 3.75 -4.61 -7.60
N ILE A 77 3.22 -3.38 -7.59
CA ILE A 77 4.00 -2.15 -7.48
C ILE A 77 3.84 -1.59 -6.07
N ASP A 78 4.98 -1.38 -5.41
CA ASP A 78 5.11 -0.83 -4.07
C ASP A 78 5.64 0.62 -4.12
N GLN A 79 5.53 1.31 -2.98
CA GLN A 79 6.06 2.66 -2.76
C GLN A 79 5.39 3.75 -3.62
N LEU A 80 4.17 3.53 -4.08
CA LEU A 80 3.42 4.54 -4.83
C LEU A 80 3.06 5.71 -3.91
N SER A 81 3.06 6.91 -4.48
CA SER A 81 2.46 8.06 -3.83
C SER A 81 0.95 7.86 -3.67
N PRO A 82 0.34 8.23 -2.54
CA PRO A 82 -1.11 8.22 -2.35
C PRO A 82 -1.88 9.03 -3.42
N GLN A 83 -1.21 9.98 -4.09
CA GLN A 83 -1.81 10.82 -5.12
C GLN A 83 -1.84 10.14 -6.50
N VAL A 84 -1.17 9.00 -6.66
CA VAL A 84 -1.14 8.27 -7.93
C VAL A 84 -2.51 7.67 -8.21
N THR A 85 -3.05 7.96 -9.39
CA THR A 85 -4.33 7.44 -9.86
C THR A 85 -4.11 6.39 -10.97
N THR A 86 -5.13 5.58 -11.24
CA THR A 86 -5.11 4.58 -12.34
C THR A 86 -4.58 5.14 -13.67
N PRO A 87 -5.05 6.29 -14.21
CA PRO A 87 -4.54 6.81 -15.47
C PRO A 87 -3.05 7.18 -15.41
N VAL A 88 -2.54 7.62 -14.26
CA VAL A 88 -1.10 7.91 -14.08
C VAL A 88 -0.27 6.63 -14.19
N ILE A 89 -0.73 5.53 -13.58
CA ILE A 89 -0.06 4.21 -13.71
C ILE A 89 -0.10 3.75 -15.16
N LYS A 90 -1.26 3.84 -15.82
CA LYS A 90 -1.38 3.46 -17.24
C LYS A 90 -0.45 4.28 -18.13
N ALA A 91 -0.38 5.60 -17.93
CA ALA A 91 0.49 6.48 -18.70
C ALA A 91 1.98 6.21 -18.43
N ALA A 92 2.36 5.94 -17.17
CA ALA A 92 3.74 5.63 -16.82
C ALA A 92 4.19 4.31 -17.44
N LEU A 93 3.33 3.28 -17.39
CA LEU A 93 3.64 1.95 -17.91
C LEU A 93 3.45 1.82 -19.43
N ALA A 94 2.77 2.75 -20.09
CA ALA A 94 2.49 2.68 -21.54
C ALA A 94 3.75 2.54 -22.42
N GLN A 95 4.91 2.96 -21.91
CA GLN A 95 6.19 2.81 -22.62
C GLN A 95 6.72 1.37 -22.59
N CYS A 96 6.27 0.56 -21.64
CA CYS A 96 6.85 -0.75 -21.30
C CYS A 96 5.86 -1.89 -21.50
N ALA A 97 4.57 -1.64 -21.24
CA ALA A 97 3.53 -2.65 -21.28
C ALA A 97 2.14 -2.03 -21.48
N ASN A 98 1.20 -2.82 -22.01
CA ASN A 98 -0.20 -2.44 -22.03
C ASN A 98 -0.88 -2.88 -20.72
N VAL A 99 -1.58 -1.93 -20.08
CA VAL A 99 -2.20 -2.13 -18.76
C VAL A 99 -3.70 -2.40 -18.92
N VAL A 100 -4.10 -3.63 -18.63
CA VAL A 100 -5.50 -4.08 -18.64
C VAL A 100 -6.22 -3.47 -17.44
N ASN A 101 -5.76 -3.80 -16.23
CA ASN A 101 -6.43 -3.46 -14.99
C ASN A 101 -5.44 -2.99 -13.91
N VAL A 102 -5.92 -2.14 -13.02
CA VAL A 102 -5.16 -1.62 -11.87
C VAL A 102 -6.03 -1.70 -10.64
N GLU A 103 -5.57 -2.43 -9.63
CA GLU A 103 -6.24 -2.55 -8.33
C GLU A 103 -5.34 -2.04 -7.22
N PHE A 104 -5.76 -0.98 -6.53
CA PHE A 104 -5.03 -0.45 -5.39
C PHE A 104 -5.27 -1.30 -4.14
N ILE A 105 -4.19 -1.66 -3.46
CA ILE A 105 -4.22 -2.39 -2.19
C ILE A 105 -4.35 -1.37 -1.06
N VAL A 106 -5.52 -1.37 -0.43
CA VAL A 106 -5.80 -0.52 0.74
C VAL A 106 -5.36 -1.23 2.01
N ASN A 107 -4.60 -0.52 2.85
CA ASN A 107 -4.24 -0.98 4.19
C ASN A 107 -5.30 -0.52 5.21
N TYR A 108 -5.92 -1.47 5.91
CA TYR A 108 -6.94 -1.19 6.94
C TYR A 108 -6.43 -1.38 8.38
N THR A 109 -5.23 -1.94 8.56
CA THR A 109 -4.73 -2.36 9.87
C THR A 109 -3.76 -1.36 10.47
N ILE A 110 -3.04 -0.63 9.63
CA ILE A 110 -1.98 0.27 10.08
C ILE A 110 -2.51 1.72 10.08
N PRO A 111 -2.52 2.41 11.24
CA PRO A 111 -3.06 3.76 11.38
C PRO A 111 -2.09 4.87 10.90
N TYR A 112 -1.19 4.57 9.96
CA TYR A 112 -0.22 5.52 9.41
C TYR A 112 -0.50 5.76 7.92
N ASP A 113 -0.09 6.93 7.44
CA ASP A 113 -0.14 7.26 6.02
C ASP A 113 0.99 6.53 5.28
N ILE A 114 0.70 5.30 4.87
CA ILE A 114 1.65 4.41 4.21
C ILE A 114 1.52 4.61 2.70
N PRO A 115 2.65 4.56 1.97
CA PRO A 115 2.66 4.47 0.52
C PRO A 115 1.62 3.50 -0.02
N SER A 116 0.92 3.91 -1.07
CA SER A 116 -0.04 3.02 -1.71
C SER A 116 0.72 1.91 -2.46
N ALA A 117 0.08 0.76 -2.57
CA ALA A 117 0.54 -0.32 -3.42
C ALA A 117 -0.55 -0.69 -4.42
N ALA A 118 -0.17 -1.23 -5.57
CA ALA A 118 -1.13 -1.60 -6.61
C ALA A 118 -0.76 -2.94 -7.26
N LEU A 119 -1.78 -3.73 -7.57
CA LEU A 119 -1.70 -4.84 -8.51
C LEU A 119 -2.03 -4.31 -9.90
N VAL A 120 -1.13 -4.53 -10.84
CA VAL A 120 -1.27 -4.10 -12.22
C VAL A 120 -1.27 -5.31 -13.12
N GLU A 121 -2.42 -5.58 -13.74
CA GLU A 121 -2.59 -6.66 -14.70
C GLU A 121 -2.20 -6.18 -16.09
N LEU A 122 -1.28 -6.92 -16.71
CA LEU A 122 -0.76 -6.64 -18.05
C LEU A 122 -1.34 -7.66 -19.05
N ASP A 123 -1.13 -7.40 -20.34
CA ASP A 123 -1.60 -8.31 -21.40
C ASP A 123 -0.85 -9.65 -21.38
N ASP A 124 0.48 -9.61 -21.27
CA ASP A 124 1.36 -10.79 -21.39
C ASP A 124 2.30 -10.98 -20.20
N GLU A 125 2.66 -12.22 -19.92
CA GLU A 125 3.70 -12.57 -18.92
C GLU A 125 5.08 -11.99 -19.30
N VAL A 126 5.40 -11.91 -20.60
CA VAL A 126 6.66 -11.32 -21.08
C VAL A 126 6.72 -9.82 -20.77
N GLN A 127 5.60 -9.11 -20.92
CA GLN A 127 5.51 -7.69 -20.57
C GLN A 127 5.64 -7.49 -19.06
N ALA A 128 5.04 -8.37 -18.26
CA ALA A 128 5.21 -8.36 -16.79
C ALA A 128 6.67 -8.53 -16.38
N LYS A 129 7.37 -9.48 -17.00
CA LYS A 129 8.79 -9.68 -16.75
C LYS A 129 9.63 -8.46 -17.13
N ALA A 130 9.43 -7.92 -18.33
CA ALA A 130 10.16 -6.73 -18.80
C ALA A 130 9.90 -5.51 -17.90
N ALA A 131 8.68 -5.31 -17.43
CA ALA A 131 8.34 -4.22 -16.52
C ALA A 131 9.02 -4.38 -15.15
N VAL A 132 9.04 -5.59 -14.59
CA VAL A 132 9.73 -5.86 -13.32
C VAL A 132 11.24 -5.67 -13.44
N GLU A 133 11.85 -6.17 -14.52
CA GLU A 133 13.29 -5.99 -14.77
C GLU A 133 13.65 -4.51 -14.91
N LEU A 134 12.89 -3.76 -15.71
CA LEU A 134 13.11 -2.32 -15.89
C LEU A 134 13.04 -1.54 -14.57
N MET A 135 12.03 -1.80 -13.73
CA MET A 135 11.88 -1.11 -12.45
C MET A 135 12.88 -1.58 -11.39
N THR A 136 13.46 -2.76 -11.55
CA THR A 136 14.51 -3.27 -10.65
C THR A 136 15.86 -2.67 -11.00
N ASP A 137 16.16 -2.57 -12.30
CA ASP A 137 17.46 -2.11 -12.79
C ASP A 137 17.58 -0.58 -12.80
N PHE A 138 16.47 0.14 -12.98
CA PHE A 138 16.45 1.60 -13.07
C PHE A 138 15.47 2.23 -12.07
N PRO A 139 15.81 3.41 -11.50
CA PRO A 139 14.90 4.14 -10.62
C PRO A 139 13.70 4.65 -11.42
N PHE A 140 12.61 3.88 -11.40
CA PHE A 140 11.39 4.22 -12.12
C PHE A 140 10.51 5.11 -11.26
N ILE A 141 10.16 6.31 -11.74
CA ILE A 141 9.45 7.32 -10.95
C ILE A 141 8.03 7.50 -11.48
N ILE A 142 7.03 7.46 -10.60
CA ILE A 142 5.61 7.63 -10.97
C ILE A 142 5.02 8.80 -10.18
N GLY A 143 4.37 9.74 -10.88
CA GLY A 143 3.67 10.87 -10.26
C GLY A 143 4.54 12.10 -9.97
N GLY A 144 5.72 12.22 -10.59
CA GLY A 144 6.52 13.45 -10.61
C GLY A 144 7.32 13.78 -9.35
N MET A 145 7.00 13.18 -8.20
CA MET A 145 7.87 13.23 -7.02
C MET A 145 9.05 12.27 -7.21
N PRO A 146 10.30 12.63 -6.85
CA PRO A 146 11.51 11.84 -7.12
C PRO A 146 11.62 10.60 -6.20
N ARG A 147 10.59 9.77 -6.20
CA ARG A 147 10.49 8.54 -5.43
C ARG A 147 10.44 7.35 -6.39
N PRO A 148 11.51 6.54 -6.45
CA PRO A 148 11.50 5.32 -7.23
C PRO A 148 10.46 4.34 -6.69
N VAL A 149 9.65 3.78 -7.57
CA VAL A 149 8.73 2.68 -7.26
C VAL A 149 9.47 1.34 -7.37
N LYS A 150 8.94 0.31 -6.72
CA LYS A 150 9.47 -1.06 -6.83
C LYS A 150 8.40 -1.98 -7.37
N ALA A 151 8.76 -2.82 -8.33
CA ALA A 151 7.87 -3.87 -8.83
C ALA A 151 8.38 -5.26 -8.44
N THR A 152 7.43 -6.14 -8.16
CA THR A 152 7.66 -7.58 -7.97
C THR A 152 6.52 -8.35 -8.63
N TYR A 153 6.68 -9.65 -8.88
CA TYR A 153 5.58 -10.47 -9.37
C TYR A 153 4.48 -10.61 -8.32
N ALA A 154 3.22 -10.55 -8.76
CA ALA A 154 2.10 -10.73 -7.86
C ALA A 154 2.07 -12.16 -7.31
N LYS A 155 1.67 -12.30 -6.05
CA LYS A 155 1.40 -13.59 -5.42
C LYS A 155 -0.10 -13.82 -5.36
N ALA A 156 -0.53 -15.07 -5.52
CA ALA A 156 -1.94 -15.46 -5.40
C ALA A 156 -2.61 -14.94 -4.10
N GLU A 157 -1.84 -14.83 -3.01
CA GLU A 157 -2.31 -14.35 -1.70
C GLU A 157 -2.65 -12.86 -1.65
N MET A 158 -2.19 -12.07 -2.63
CA MET A 158 -2.43 -10.62 -2.69
C MET A 158 -3.81 -10.29 -3.28
N PHE A 159 -4.47 -11.24 -3.94
CA PHE A 159 -5.74 -11.04 -4.62
C PHE A 159 -6.93 -11.25 -3.68
N ARG A 160 -7.87 -10.31 -3.70
CA ARG A 160 -9.11 -10.39 -2.92
C ARG A 160 -10.10 -11.40 -3.50
N ASP A 161 -10.10 -11.54 -4.81
CA ASP A 161 -10.98 -12.41 -5.61
C ASP A 161 -10.44 -13.84 -5.80
N ARG A 162 -9.41 -14.23 -5.03
CA ARG A 162 -8.77 -15.54 -5.14
C ARG A 162 -9.78 -16.69 -4.94
N PRO A 163 -9.95 -17.59 -5.93
CA PRO A 163 -10.77 -18.79 -5.77
C PRO A 163 -10.13 -19.78 -4.78
N PRO A 164 -10.94 -20.61 -4.08
CA PRO A 164 -10.41 -21.64 -3.19
C PRO A 164 -9.50 -22.61 -3.94
N CYS A 165 -8.32 -22.91 -3.38
CA CYS A 165 -7.42 -23.89 -3.96
C CYS A 165 -8.11 -25.27 -4.06
N PRO A 166 -8.15 -25.89 -5.25
CA PRO A 166 -8.74 -27.20 -5.41
C PRO A 166 -7.95 -28.24 -4.58
N GLY A 167 -8.66 -29.14 -3.90
CA GLY A 167 -8.07 -30.28 -3.19
C GLY A 167 -7.60 -30.02 -1.76
N LEU A 168 -7.57 -28.77 -1.28
CA LEU A 168 -7.15 -28.47 0.09
C LEU A 168 -8.35 -28.55 1.06
N LYS A 169 -8.33 -29.53 1.98
CA LYS A 169 -9.27 -29.58 3.12
C LYS A 169 -8.68 -28.80 4.30
N LYS A 170 -9.42 -27.82 4.81
CA LYS A 170 -9.06 -27.05 6.01
C LYS A 170 -10.02 -27.39 7.13
N ASP A 171 -9.49 -27.97 8.21
CA ASP A 171 -10.24 -28.21 9.43
C ASP A 171 -9.86 -27.15 10.48
N PHE A 172 -10.85 -26.63 11.18
CA PHE A 172 -10.66 -25.61 12.20
C PHE A 172 -11.06 -26.17 13.57
N ARG A 173 -10.17 -26.01 14.56
CA ARG A 173 -10.44 -26.38 15.96
C ARG A 173 -10.04 -25.25 16.88
N TRP A 174 -10.94 -24.89 17.79
CA TRP A 174 -10.65 -23.98 18.89
C TRP A 174 -9.94 -24.71 20.01
N ILE A 175 -8.79 -24.19 20.43
CA ILE A 175 -7.97 -24.77 21.49
C ILE A 175 -8.37 -24.15 22.83
N LYS A 176 -8.62 -25.01 23.82
CA LYS A 176 -9.06 -24.63 25.16
C LYS A 176 -7.95 -24.83 26.18
N GLN A 177 -8.09 -24.16 27.32
CA GLN A 177 -7.20 -24.37 28.45
C GLN A 177 -7.36 -25.82 28.96
N GLY A 178 -6.25 -26.56 29.02
CA GLY A 178 -6.22 -27.98 29.36
C GLY A 178 -5.88 -28.89 28.17
N ASP A 179 -5.97 -28.40 26.94
CA ASP A 179 -5.47 -29.12 25.77
C ASP A 179 -3.93 -29.13 25.79
N GLY A 180 -3.31 -30.24 25.39
CA GLY A 180 -1.84 -30.38 25.41
C GLY A 180 -1.09 -29.34 24.58
N GLU A 181 -1.74 -28.78 23.55
CA GLU A 181 -1.18 -27.77 22.65
C GLU A 181 -1.40 -26.32 23.13
N TYR A 182 -2.19 -26.12 24.20
CA TYR A 182 -2.61 -24.79 24.66
C TYR A 182 -1.43 -23.86 24.96
N GLU A 183 -0.42 -24.36 25.68
CA GLU A 183 0.75 -23.54 26.05
C GLU A 183 1.61 -23.16 24.85
N THR A 184 1.74 -24.05 23.86
CA THR A 184 2.45 -23.75 22.60
C THR A 184 1.74 -22.65 21.82
N MET A 185 0.41 -22.75 21.70
CA MET A 185 -0.39 -21.74 21.01
C MET A 185 -0.43 -20.40 21.73
N LYS A 186 -0.43 -20.42 23.07
CA LYS A 186 -0.31 -19.22 23.89
C LYS A 186 1.04 -18.51 23.68
N LYS A 187 2.14 -19.27 23.60
CA LYS A 187 3.46 -18.72 23.25
C LYS A 187 3.46 -18.12 21.85
N LEU A 188 2.92 -18.82 20.86
CA LEU A 188 2.81 -18.33 19.49
C LEU A 188 1.98 -17.04 19.40
N LYS A 189 0.87 -16.96 20.13
CA LYS A 189 0.05 -15.74 20.25
C LYS A 189 0.86 -14.57 20.83
N ASN A 190 1.65 -14.81 21.87
CA ASN A 190 2.48 -13.77 22.46
C ASN A 190 3.59 -13.31 21.52
N LEU A 191 4.20 -14.24 20.77
CA LEU A 191 5.17 -13.91 19.73
C LEU A 191 4.54 -13.06 18.61
N ALA A 192 3.34 -13.41 18.14
CA ALA A 192 2.64 -12.63 17.13
C ALA A 192 2.36 -11.19 17.60
N LYS A 193 1.94 -11.00 18.85
CA LYS A 193 1.74 -9.67 19.44
C LYS A 193 3.04 -8.87 19.54
N LYS A 194 4.14 -9.53 19.92
CA LYS A 194 5.45 -8.90 19.97
C LYS A 194 5.88 -8.45 18.58
N GLN A 195 5.79 -9.34 17.59
CA GLN A 195 6.10 -9.03 16.19
C GLN A 195 5.27 -7.85 15.67
N GLU A 196 3.97 -7.81 16.00
CA GLU A 196 3.09 -6.69 15.63
C GLU A 196 3.60 -5.37 16.23
N SER A 197 3.94 -5.35 17.51
CA SER A 197 4.46 -4.14 18.17
C SER A 197 5.81 -3.68 17.61
N GLU A 198 6.71 -4.62 17.29
CA GLU A 198 8.02 -4.33 16.71
C GLU A 198 7.88 -3.81 15.28
N ASN A 199 7.00 -4.42 14.48
CA ASN A 199 6.73 -3.99 13.12
C ASN A 199 6.10 -2.59 13.09
N MET A 200 5.18 -2.30 14.00
CA MET A 200 4.58 -0.97 14.13
C MET A 200 5.61 0.11 14.49
N ALA A 201 6.53 -0.21 15.41
CA ALA A 201 7.63 0.70 15.75
C ALA A 201 8.58 0.91 14.57
N LEU A 202 8.91 -0.16 13.83
CA LEU A 202 9.76 -0.09 12.65
C LEU A 202 9.14 0.76 11.54
N ILE A 203 7.85 0.53 11.22
CA ILE A 203 7.14 1.32 10.20
C ILE A 203 7.14 2.80 10.57
N LYS A 204 6.88 3.12 11.84
CA LYS A 204 6.93 4.50 12.30
C LYS A 204 8.31 5.13 12.07
N ASN A 205 9.38 4.43 12.44
CA ASN A 205 10.75 4.94 12.24
C ASN A 205 11.05 5.15 10.75
N LEU A 206 10.66 4.21 9.88
CA LEU A 206 10.85 4.35 8.43
C LEU A 206 10.11 5.56 7.86
N LEU A 207 8.88 5.83 8.31
CA LEU A 207 8.11 7.00 7.88
C LEU A 207 8.74 8.32 8.36
N ASP A 208 9.27 8.34 9.60
CA ASP A 208 9.96 9.51 10.13
C ASP A 208 11.27 9.77 9.33
N GLU A 209 12.02 8.72 8.98
CA GLU A 209 13.21 8.81 8.12
C GLU A 209 12.87 9.28 6.69
N GLU A 210 11.81 8.72 6.06
CA GLU A 210 11.34 9.16 4.74
C GLU A 210 10.96 10.64 4.74
N LYS A 211 10.36 11.13 5.82
CA LYS A 211 9.98 12.54 5.97
C LYS A 211 11.20 13.47 6.06
N GLU A 212 12.20 13.10 6.84
CA GLU A 212 13.44 13.88 6.93
C GLU A 212 14.21 13.86 5.60
N LEU A 213 14.23 12.72 4.90
CA LEU A 213 14.82 12.62 3.57
C LEU A 213 14.12 13.53 2.56
N ALA A 214 12.78 13.51 2.54
CA ALA A 214 12.00 14.39 1.66
C ALA A 214 12.30 15.88 1.91
N LYS A 215 12.47 16.27 3.18
CA LYS A 215 12.86 17.63 3.56
C LYS A 215 14.25 18.00 3.03
N GLN A 216 15.24 17.12 3.20
CA GLN A 216 16.59 17.34 2.66
C GLN A 216 16.59 17.47 1.14
N GLN A 217 15.80 16.65 0.45
CA GLN A 217 15.67 16.72 -1.01
C GLN A 217 15.04 18.04 -1.46
N GLN A 218 14.02 18.53 -0.76
CA GLN A 218 13.40 19.82 -1.06
C GLN A 218 14.37 20.99 -0.83
N GLU A 219 15.11 20.99 0.28
CA GLU A 219 16.10 22.03 0.57
C GLU A 219 17.22 22.06 -0.49
N ALA A 220 17.67 20.88 -0.94
CA ALA A 220 18.65 20.77 -2.02
C ALA A 220 18.09 21.26 -3.36
N LEU A 221 16.84 20.95 -3.68
CA LEU A 221 16.16 21.43 -4.89
C LEU A 221 16.03 22.95 -4.88
N ASP A 222 15.54 23.53 -3.78
CA ASP A 222 15.41 24.98 -3.61
C ASP A 222 16.76 25.69 -3.70
N GLY A 223 17.80 25.11 -3.09
CA GLY A 223 19.17 25.60 -3.17
C GLY A 223 19.71 25.60 -4.59
N ASN A 224 19.40 24.56 -5.37
CA ASN A 224 19.80 24.48 -6.78
C ASN A 224 18.99 25.44 -7.66
N GLY A 225 17.68 25.58 -7.42
CA GLY A 225 16.83 26.56 -8.12
C GLY A 225 17.38 27.99 -7.98
N LYS A 226 17.72 28.40 -6.75
CA LYS A 226 18.33 29.71 -6.49
C LYS A 226 19.65 29.93 -7.24
N LYS A 227 20.47 28.89 -7.41
CA LYS A 227 21.72 29.00 -8.21
C LYS A 227 21.40 29.30 -9.67
N TYR A 228 20.41 28.61 -10.25
CA TYR A 228 19.99 28.86 -11.62
C TYR A 228 19.38 30.26 -11.80
N GLU A 229 18.55 30.71 -10.86
CA GLU A 229 18.00 32.08 -10.86
C GLU A 229 19.11 33.14 -10.80
N MET A 230 20.14 32.93 -9.96
CA MET A 230 21.30 33.83 -9.90
C MET A 230 22.07 33.87 -11.23
N LEU A 231 22.28 32.71 -11.87
CA LEU A 231 22.94 32.64 -13.17
C LEU A 231 22.12 33.36 -14.24
N GLU A 232 20.81 33.12 -14.29
CA GLU A 232 19.90 33.79 -15.22
C GLU A 232 19.91 35.30 -15.01
N ALA A 233 19.92 35.78 -13.77
CA ALA A 233 20.04 37.20 -13.47
C ALA A 233 21.38 37.79 -13.95
N VAL A 234 22.50 37.09 -13.77
CA VAL A 234 23.84 37.51 -14.24
C VAL A 234 23.91 37.56 -15.77
N VAL A 235 23.28 36.61 -16.46
CA VAL A 235 23.15 36.59 -17.92
C VAL A 235 22.29 37.77 -18.40
N SER A 236 21.10 37.95 -17.80
CA SER A 236 20.11 38.97 -18.17
C SER A 236 20.62 40.39 -17.95
N ASN A 237 21.36 40.62 -16.86
CA ASN A 237 21.95 41.92 -16.54
C ASN A 237 23.19 42.27 -17.38
N GLY A 238 23.59 41.39 -18.30
CA GLY A 238 24.74 41.58 -19.19
C GLY A 238 26.10 41.52 -18.47
N THR A 239 26.13 41.18 -17.19
CA THR A 239 27.35 41.01 -16.39
C THR A 239 28.24 39.93 -16.98
N ILE A 240 27.64 38.86 -17.52
CA ILE A 240 28.38 37.77 -18.16
C ILE A 240 29.16 38.23 -19.41
N ARG A 241 28.60 39.16 -20.20
CA ARG A 241 29.29 39.75 -21.37
C ARG A 241 30.45 40.64 -20.95
N LYS A 242 30.29 41.40 -19.86
CA LYS A 242 31.37 42.23 -19.30
C LYS A 242 32.53 41.38 -18.80
N LEU A 243 32.23 40.28 -18.11
CA LEU A 243 33.25 39.31 -17.66
C LEU A 243 33.96 38.65 -18.84
N ALA A 244 33.21 38.18 -19.84
CA ALA A 244 33.77 37.57 -21.04
C ALA A 244 34.74 38.50 -21.78
N HIS A 245 34.40 39.80 -21.91
CA HIS A 245 35.30 40.79 -22.48
C HIS A 245 36.59 40.97 -21.65
N HIS A 246 36.49 40.95 -20.31
CA HIS A 246 37.64 41.12 -19.43
C HIS A 246 38.62 39.92 -19.49
N TYR A 247 38.09 38.71 -19.65
CA TYR A 247 38.88 37.49 -19.74
C TYR A 247 39.22 37.07 -21.18
N GLY A 248 38.81 37.84 -22.19
CA GLY A 248 39.06 37.54 -23.60
C GLY A 248 38.35 36.27 -24.10
N VAL A 249 37.24 35.88 -23.48
CA VAL A 249 36.47 34.68 -23.83
C VAL A 249 35.33 35.08 -24.78
N SER A 250 35.18 34.37 -25.91
CA SER A 250 34.01 34.51 -26.78
C SER A 250 32.82 33.79 -26.15
N LEU A 251 31.66 34.45 -26.12
CA LEU A 251 30.39 33.83 -25.70
C LEU A 251 29.56 33.34 -26.90
N ASP A 252 30.07 33.52 -28.12
CA ASP A 252 29.44 33.06 -29.34
C ASP A 252 29.87 31.61 -29.61
N ASP A 253 28.94 30.67 -29.36
CA ASP A 253 28.82 29.34 -29.98
C ASP A 253 27.37 29.18 -30.50
#